data_AF-X0VZ65-F1
#
_entry.id   AF-X0VZ65-F1
#
_cell.length_a   1.000
_cell.length_b   1.000
_cell.length_c   1.000
_cell.angle_alpha   90.00
_cell.angle_beta   90.00
_cell.angle_gamma   90.00
#
_symmetry.space_group_name_H-M   'P 1'
#
loop_
_entity.id
_entity.type
_entity.pdbx_description
1 polymer ?
#
loop_
_entity_poly.entity_id
_entity_poly.type
_entity_poly.pdbx_seq_one_letter_code
_entity_poly.pdbx_strand_id
1 'polypeptide(L)'
;MVTCRYGTPPRGSAGTAKIRAARTGPAAPPARKGTVAILPSEGGQGVVRFDLSDLPKGTNVYRADLRIFRNAKITGRDEAALVNIEIYPLFSNFAPGRKPKVFTKPLELRGPWYDRFEATAAMRQWVAGQPNGGFFVKTCPRWNAQATCLDIAYEGKPGNVPPQATGLRVFHRAGQTFVTWKEIDDPLGRDRVKWGQLRRILSNLDRDKHVRYCIYR
;
A
#
# COMPACT_ATOMS: atom_id res chain seq x y z
N MET A 1 -14.82 -1.56 8.52
CA MET A 1 -13.82 -0.95 7.60
C MET A 1 -12.89 -2.02 7.07
N VAL A 2 -12.91 -2.24 5.76
CA VAL A 2 -12.03 -3.17 5.03
C VAL A 2 -11.03 -2.34 4.23
N THR A 3 -9.78 -2.78 4.18
CA THR A 3 -8.76 -2.18 3.31
C THR A 3 -8.36 -3.17 2.22
N CYS A 4 -8.47 -2.75 0.97
CA CYS A 4 -7.98 -3.48 -0.20
C CYS A 4 -6.86 -2.71 -0.88
N ARG A 5 -5.86 -3.42 -1.39
CA ARG A 5 -4.75 -2.86 -2.16
C ARG A 5 -4.78 -3.46 -3.56
N TYR A 6 -4.89 -2.62 -4.57
CA TYR A 6 -4.80 -3.01 -5.98
C TYR A 6 -3.39 -2.72 -6.51
N GLY A 7 -2.80 -3.66 -7.24
CA GLY A 7 -1.43 -3.57 -7.74
C GLY A 7 -0.40 -4.32 -6.90
N THR A 8 0.79 -4.53 -7.47
CA THR A 8 1.87 -5.27 -6.81
C THR A 8 2.95 -4.29 -6.37
N PRO A 9 3.29 -4.18 -5.08
CA PRO A 9 4.48 -3.42 -4.69
C PRO A 9 5.72 -4.07 -5.31
N PRO A 10 6.75 -3.27 -5.67
CA PRO A 10 7.95 -3.80 -6.29
C PRO A 10 8.61 -4.79 -5.31
N ARG A 11 8.81 -6.03 -5.76
CA ARG A 11 9.72 -6.94 -5.05
C ARG A 11 11.13 -6.38 -5.22
N GLY A 12 11.85 -6.17 -4.13
CA GLY A 12 13.27 -5.80 -4.18
C GLY A 12 14.02 -6.74 -5.14
N SER A 13 14.92 -6.16 -5.94
CA SER A 13 15.59 -6.75 -7.10
C SER A 13 16.18 -8.16 -6.89
N ALA A 14 15.85 -9.02 -7.86
CA ALA A 14 16.49 -10.25 -8.36
C ALA A 14 17.66 -10.89 -7.59
N GLY A 15 17.36 -12.04 -6.97
CA GLY A 15 18.28 -13.17 -6.84
C GLY A 15 17.50 -14.45 -7.13
N THR A 16 17.90 -15.22 -8.14
CA THR A 16 17.20 -16.45 -8.58
C THR A 16 17.46 -17.58 -7.58
N ALA A 17 16.71 -17.61 -6.48
CA ALA A 17 16.65 -18.76 -5.58
C ALA A 17 15.36 -19.55 -5.85
N LYS A 18 15.49 -20.84 -6.21
CA LYS A 18 14.39 -21.82 -6.14
C LYS A 18 14.02 -22.00 -4.67
N ILE A 19 13.00 -21.29 -4.21
CA ILE A 19 12.42 -21.49 -2.86
C ILE A 19 11.23 -22.45 -2.99
N ARG A 20 11.39 -23.68 -2.49
CA ARG A 20 10.29 -24.56 -2.08
C ARG A 20 9.72 -24.04 -0.76
N ALA A 21 8.39 -24.03 -0.66
CA ALA A 21 7.63 -23.41 0.42
C ALA A 21 7.78 -24.10 1.79
N ALA A 22 7.81 -23.29 2.85
CA ALA A 22 7.30 -23.60 4.19
C ALA A 22 6.67 -22.33 4.79
N ARG A 23 5.68 -22.53 5.66
CA ARG A 23 4.54 -21.66 6.06
C ARG A 23 4.84 -20.54 7.08
N THR A 24 3.83 -19.64 7.18
CA THR A 24 3.32 -18.81 8.32
C THR A 24 4.01 -17.49 8.73
N GLY A 25 3.33 -16.36 8.44
CA GLY A 25 3.65 -14.95 8.78
C GLY A 25 4.42 -14.20 7.67
N PRO A 26 4.00 -13.02 7.12
CA PRO A 26 3.13 -11.97 7.64
C PRO A 26 1.69 -12.11 7.10
N ALA A 27 0.77 -11.27 7.58
CA ALA A 27 -0.61 -11.16 7.08
C ALA A 27 -0.74 -11.57 5.61
N ALA A 28 -1.57 -12.58 5.34
CA ALA A 28 -1.85 -13.03 3.97
C ALA A 28 -1.98 -11.79 3.08
N PRO A 29 -1.27 -11.73 1.93
CA PRO A 29 -1.25 -10.53 1.11
C PRO A 29 -2.69 -10.05 0.93
N PRO A 30 -2.98 -8.76 1.21
CA PRO A 30 -4.34 -8.25 1.11
C PRO A 30 -4.94 -8.69 -0.23
N ALA A 31 -6.20 -9.10 -0.14
CA ALA A 31 -6.91 -9.85 -1.16
C ALA A 31 -6.61 -9.37 -2.59
N ARG A 32 -6.24 -10.37 -3.41
CA ARG A 32 -6.17 -10.44 -4.88
C ARG A 32 -5.38 -9.33 -5.58
N LYS A 33 -4.39 -9.76 -6.38
CA LYS A 33 -3.80 -8.91 -7.42
C LYS A 33 -4.91 -8.57 -8.44
N GLY A 34 -5.64 -7.49 -8.20
CA GLY A 34 -6.39 -6.85 -9.27
C GLY A 34 -5.40 -6.51 -10.39
N THR A 35 -5.74 -6.85 -11.62
CA THR A 35 -4.89 -6.57 -12.77
C THR A 35 -4.80 -5.05 -12.94
N VAL A 36 -3.58 -4.52 -12.83
CA VAL A 36 -3.30 -3.13 -13.16
C VAL A 36 -2.94 -3.10 -14.64
N ALA A 37 -3.73 -2.37 -15.42
CA ALA A 37 -3.43 -2.11 -16.83
C ALA A 37 -2.75 -0.74 -16.94
N ILE A 38 -1.60 -0.71 -17.61
CA ILE A 38 -0.89 0.52 -17.93
C ILE A 38 -1.08 0.76 -19.42
N LEU A 39 -1.85 1.79 -19.74
CA LEU A 39 -2.25 2.12 -21.10
C LEU A 39 -1.43 3.32 -21.60
N PRO A 40 -0.85 3.27 -22.82
CA PRO A 40 -0.18 4.43 -23.38
C PRO A 40 -1.17 5.57 -23.62
N SER A 41 -0.69 6.81 -23.52
CA SER A 41 -1.50 8.02 -23.72
C SER A 41 -0.69 9.11 -24.40
N GLU A 42 -1.37 9.93 -25.20
CA GLU A 42 -0.76 11.14 -25.77
C GLU A 42 -0.70 12.26 -24.73
N GLY A 43 0.40 13.02 -24.70
CA GLY A 43 0.54 14.20 -23.84
C GLY A 43 0.79 13.93 -22.36
N GLY A 44 1.20 12.71 -22.01
CA GLY A 44 1.61 12.34 -20.65
C GLY A 44 2.34 11.01 -20.61
N GLN A 45 2.61 10.50 -19.41
CA GLN A 45 3.39 9.28 -19.22
C GLN A 45 2.56 8.00 -19.36
N GLY A 46 1.25 8.06 -19.17
CA GLY A 46 0.35 6.92 -19.33
C GLY A 46 -0.93 7.02 -18.49
N VAL A 47 -1.82 6.06 -18.66
CA VAL A 47 -3.03 5.87 -17.84
C VAL A 47 -2.92 4.57 -17.06
N VAL A 48 -3.07 4.64 -15.74
CA VAL A 48 -3.16 3.47 -14.86
C VAL A 48 -4.61 3.14 -14.61
N ARG A 49 -5.05 1.97 -15.06
CA ARG A 49 -6.41 1.47 -14.79
C ARG A 49 -6.35 0.28 -13.85
N PHE A 50 -7.09 0.38 -12.76
CA PHE A 50 -7.28 -0.69 -11.80
C PHE A 50 -8.57 -1.42 -12.13
N ASP A 51 -8.55 -2.75 -12.14
CA ASP A 51 -9.78 -3.54 -12.09
C ASP A 51 -10.42 -3.41 -10.71
N LEU A 52 -11.65 -2.90 -10.67
CA LEU A 52 -12.41 -2.65 -9.44
C LEU A 52 -13.62 -3.60 -9.34
N SER A 53 -13.67 -4.67 -10.13
CA SER A 53 -14.79 -5.61 -10.18
C SER A 53 -15.11 -6.28 -8.84
N ASP A 54 -14.11 -6.45 -7.97
CA ASP A 54 -14.27 -7.00 -6.61
C ASP A 54 -14.90 -6.00 -5.62
N LEU A 55 -15.01 -4.71 -5.96
CA LEU A 55 -15.61 -3.69 -5.10
C LEU A 55 -17.12 -3.55 -5.39
N PRO A 56 -18.03 -3.83 -4.43
CA PRO A 56 -19.45 -3.77 -4.71
C PRO A 56 -19.89 -2.37 -5.14
N LYS A 57 -20.78 -2.27 -6.13
CA LYS A 57 -21.36 -0.99 -6.56
C LYS A 57 -22.07 -0.32 -5.38
N GLY A 58 -21.96 1.01 -5.28
CA GLY A 58 -22.55 1.81 -4.22
C GLY A 58 -21.88 1.68 -2.85
N THR A 59 -20.76 0.96 -2.75
CA THR A 59 -20.05 0.80 -1.48
C THR A 59 -19.56 2.14 -0.92
N ASN A 60 -19.71 2.33 0.39
CA ASN A 60 -19.19 3.51 1.08
C ASN A 60 -17.65 3.47 1.13
N VAL A 61 -17.01 4.32 0.32
CA VAL A 61 -15.55 4.51 0.34
C VAL A 61 -15.21 5.59 1.35
N TYR A 62 -14.46 5.21 2.39
CA TYR A 62 -13.98 6.12 3.42
C TYR A 62 -12.70 6.83 3.01
N ARG A 63 -11.78 6.10 2.37
CA ARG A 63 -10.48 6.61 1.93
C ARG A 63 -10.00 5.86 0.70
N ALA A 64 -9.39 6.56 -0.23
CA ALA A 64 -8.58 5.94 -1.26
C ALA A 64 -7.31 6.76 -1.52
N ASP A 65 -6.16 6.10 -1.47
CA ASP A 65 -4.86 6.68 -1.74
C ASP A 65 -4.26 6.01 -2.99
N LEU A 66 -3.98 6.78 -4.04
CA LEU A 66 -3.14 6.31 -5.15
C LEU A 66 -1.67 6.49 -4.76
N ARG A 67 -0.95 5.38 -4.63
CA ARG A 67 0.46 5.38 -4.26
C ARG A 67 1.33 5.21 -5.50
N ILE A 68 2.20 6.18 -5.72
CA ILE A 68 3.18 6.15 -6.80
C ILE A 68 4.53 5.67 -6.28
N PHE A 69 5.25 4.95 -7.13
CA PHE A 69 6.62 4.54 -6.85
C PHE A 69 7.54 5.12 -7.92
N ARG A 70 8.81 5.25 -7.56
CA ARG A 70 9.85 5.75 -8.46
C ARG A 70 10.93 4.70 -8.63
N ASN A 71 11.49 4.62 -9.83
CA ASN A 71 12.59 3.70 -10.14
C ASN A 71 13.94 4.14 -9.54
N ALA A 72 14.06 5.40 -9.15
CA ALA A 72 15.23 5.91 -8.44
C ALA A 72 14.85 7.01 -7.45
N LYS A 73 15.67 7.17 -6.40
CA LYS A 73 15.52 8.22 -5.39
C LYS A 73 15.65 9.59 -6.04
N ILE A 74 14.77 10.53 -5.71
CA ILE A 74 14.90 11.95 -6.09
C ILE A 74 15.44 12.69 -4.88
N THR A 75 16.46 13.51 -5.10
CA THR A 75 17.10 14.37 -4.12
C THR A 75 16.84 15.82 -4.48
N GLY A 76 17.00 16.75 -3.53
CA GLY A 76 16.83 18.19 -3.80
C GLY A 76 17.83 18.79 -4.80
N ARG A 77 18.82 18.01 -5.27
CA ARG A 77 19.75 18.40 -6.32
C ARG A 77 19.30 18.00 -7.72
N ASP A 78 18.33 17.09 -7.83
CA ASP A 78 17.78 16.68 -9.12
C ASP A 78 16.78 17.74 -9.62
N GLU A 79 16.88 18.20 -10.87
CA GLU A 79 15.86 19.09 -11.48
C GLU A 79 14.45 18.46 -11.44
N ALA A 80 14.40 17.12 -11.49
CA ALA A 80 13.20 16.32 -11.31
C ALA A 80 12.48 16.57 -9.96
N ALA A 81 13.17 17.11 -8.94
CA ALA A 81 12.55 17.47 -7.67
C ALA A 81 11.70 18.75 -7.76
N LEU A 82 11.95 19.61 -8.76
CA LEU A 82 11.22 20.86 -8.99
C LEU A 82 9.97 20.67 -9.84
N VAL A 83 9.79 19.48 -10.43
CA VAL A 83 8.67 19.20 -11.33
C VAL A 83 7.43 18.85 -10.53
N ASN A 84 6.36 19.62 -10.72
CA ASN A 84 5.05 19.32 -10.15
C ASN A 84 4.50 18.00 -10.70
N ILE A 85 4.04 17.13 -9.79
CA ILE A 85 3.43 15.86 -10.17
C ILE A 85 1.95 16.11 -10.47
N GLU A 86 1.53 15.72 -11.66
CA GLU A 86 0.15 15.93 -12.12
C GLU A 86 -0.48 14.58 -12.48
N ILE A 87 -1.47 14.17 -11.68
CA ILE A 87 -2.24 12.95 -11.89
C ILE A 87 -3.72 13.32 -11.88
N TYR A 88 -4.47 12.87 -12.89
CA TYR A 88 -5.88 13.22 -13.07
C TYR A 88 -6.76 11.97 -13.07
N PRO A 89 -7.88 11.95 -12.34
CA PRO A 89 -8.86 10.88 -12.48
C PRO A 89 -9.62 11.04 -13.80
N LEU A 90 -9.90 9.92 -14.47
CA LEU A 90 -10.69 9.89 -15.69
C LEU A 90 -12.06 9.26 -15.42
N PHE A 91 -13.12 9.98 -15.78
CA PHE A 91 -14.52 9.57 -15.62
C PHE A 91 -15.18 9.17 -16.94
N SER A 92 -14.37 8.98 -17.99
CA SER A 92 -14.81 8.48 -19.29
C SER A 92 -13.93 7.32 -19.72
N ASN A 93 -14.47 6.43 -20.55
CA ASN A 93 -13.71 5.32 -21.10
C ASN A 93 -12.51 5.86 -21.89
N PHE A 94 -11.30 5.50 -21.46
CA PHE A 94 -10.08 5.88 -22.14
C PHE A 94 -9.62 4.78 -23.10
N ALA A 95 -9.32 5.18 -24.34
CA ALA A 95 -8.76 4.33 -25.39
C ALA A 95 -7.22 4.53 -25.46
N PRO A 96 -6.42 3.46 -25.47
CA PRO A 96 -4.96 3.54 -25.55
C PRO A 96 -4.47 4.40 -26.74
N GLY A 97 -3.42 5.18 -26.51
CA GLY A 97 -2.77 6.02 -27.52
C GLY A 97 -3.49 7.33 -27.84
N ARG A 98 -4.66 7.59 -27.24
CA ARG A 98 -5.36 8.88 -27.40
C ARG A 98 -4.97 9.89 -26.32
N LYS A 99 -5.28 11.16 -26.56
CA LYS A 99 -5.22 12.22 -25.53
C LYS A 99 -6.39 12.07 -24.55
N PRO A 100 -6.14 11.91 -23.24
CA PRO A 100 -7.20 11.83 -22.24
C PRO A 100 -8.00 13.13 -22.14
N LYS A 101 -9.33 13.02 -21.98
CA LYS A 101 -10.18 14.16 -21.63
C LYS A 101 -10.11 14.38 -20.13
N VAL A 102 -9.37 15.40 -19.72
CA VAL A 102 -9.21 15.78 -18.32
C VAL A 102 -10.26 16.83 -17.98
N PHE A 103 -11.15 16.53 -17.03
CA PHE A 103 -12.26 17.42 -16.66
C PHE A 103 -12.05 18.13 -15.32
N THR A 104 -11.04 17.73 -14.53
CA THR A 104 -10.89 18.15 -13.14
C THR A 104 -9.45 18.56 -12.81
N LYS A 105 -9.28 19.16 -11.63
CA LYS A 105 -7.98 19.43 -10.99
C LYS A 105 -7.15 18.13 -10.83
N PRO A 106 -5.80 18.21 -10.82
CA PRO A 106 -4.96 17.10 -10.38
C PRO A 106 -5.36 16.60 -8.98
N LEU A 107 -5.11 15.32 -8.72
CA LEU A 107 -5.22 14.75 -7.38
C LEU A 107 -4.27 15.45 -6.41
N GLU A 108 -4.71 15.61 -5.16
CA GLU A 108 -3.92 16.29 -4.14
C GLU A 108 -2.89 15.35 -3.52
N LEU A 109 -1.66 15.84 -3.37
CA LEU A 109 -0.57 15.08 -2.78
C LEU A 109 -0.69 15.05 -1.26
N ARG A 110 -0.57 13.88 -0.64
CA ARG A 110 -0.67 13.68 0.81
C ARG A 110 0.69 13.53 1.47
N GLY A 111 0.91 14.32 2.52
CA GLY A 111 2.02 14.13 3.45
C GLY A 111 1.84 12.91 4.36
N PRO A 112 2.85 12.59 5.18
CA PRO A 112 4.12 13.32 5.32
C PRO A 112 5.17 12.90 4.27
N TRP A 113 5.03 11.72 3.68
CA TRP A 113 6.03 11.18 2.75
C TRP A 113 5.86 11.65 1.30
N TYR A 114 4.73 12.28 0.99
CA TYR A 114 4.43 12.82 -0.34
C TYR A 114 4.58 11.76 -1.46
N ASP A 115 4.22 10.50 -1.15
CA ASP A 115 4.20 9.36 -2.08
C ASP A 115 2.78 8.89 -2.43
N ARG A 116 1.76 9.60 -1.93
CA ARG A 116 0.33 9.25 -2.06
C ARG A 116 -0.48 10.42 -2.57
N PHE A 117 -1.47 10.12 -3.39
CA PHE A 117 -2.44 11.07 -3.92
C PHE A 117 -3.82 10.73 -3.41
N GLU A 118 -4.56 11.75 -2.95
CA GLU A 118 -5.92 11.59 -2.47
C GLU A 118 -6.86 11.26 -3.63
N ALA A 119 -7.38 10.03 -3.64
CA ALA A 119 -8.21 9.49 -4.71
C ALA A 119 -9.65 9.16 -4.25
N THR A 120 -10.03 9.51 -3.01
CA THR A 120 -11.34 9.14 -2.43
C THR A 120 -12.52 9.64 -3.27
N ALA A 121 -12.48 10.89 -3.75
CA ALA A 121 -13.56 11.46 -4.55
C ALA A 121 -13.75 10.72 -5.88
N ALA A 122 -12.64 10.39 -6.57
CA ALA A 122 -12.69 9.64 -7.82
C ALA A 122 -13.27 8.23 -7.59
N MET A 123 -12.80 7.55 -6.53
CA MET A 123 -13.30 6.23 -6.16
C MET A 123 -14.80 6.23 -5.85
N ARG A 124 -15.30 7.23 -5.10
CA ARG A 124 -16.73 7.37 -4.79
C ARG A 124 -17.57 7.50 -6.07
N GLN A 125 -17.08 8.25 -7.05
CA GLN A 125 -17.79 8.38 -8.34
C GLN A 125 -17.80 7.06 -9.11
N TRP A 126 -16.68 6.34 -9.16
CA TRP A 126 -16.61 5.06 -9.87
C TRP A 126 -17.50 3.98 -9.23
N VAL A 127 -17.51 3.86 -7.91
CA VAL A 127 -18.43 2.90 -7.23
C VAL A 127 -19.89 3.30 -7.36
N ALA A 128 -20.19 4.60 -7.51
CA ALA A 128 -21.54 5.09 -7.81
C ALA A 128 -21.97 4.81 -9.27
N GLY A 129 -21.11 4.21 -10.09
CA GLY A 129 -21.43 3.77 -11.45
C GLY A 129 -20.84 4.63 -12.56
N GLN A 130 -20.05 5.66 -12.24
CA GLN A 130 -19.31 6.39 -13.27
C GLN A 130 -18.25 5.49 -13.95
N PRO A 131 -17.98 5.67 -15.26
CA PRO A 131 -16.96 4.90 -15.95
C PRO A 131 -15.58 5.04 -15.30
N ASN A 132 -14.93 3.91 -15.02
CA ASN A 132 -13.55 3.86 -14.55
C ASN A 132 -12.58 4.04 -15.73
N GLY A 133 -12.27 5.30 -16.04
CA GLY A 133 -11.28 5.64 -17.07
C GLY A 133 -9.84 5.34 -16.67
N GLY A 134 -9.58 5.24 -15.36
CA GLY A 134 -8.25 5.13 -14.74
C GLY A 134 -7.71 6.48 -14.26
N PHE A 135 -6.42 6.50 -13.93
CA PHE A 135 -5.67 7.69 -13.52
C PHE A 135 -4.67 8.06 -14.61
N PHE A 136 -4.82 9.24 -15.21
CA PHE A 136 -3.88 9.79 -16.18
C PHE A 136 -2.71 10.45 -15.46
N VAL A 137 -1.50 9.92 -15.66
CA VAL A 137 -0.26 10.49 -15.15
C VAL A 137 0.32 11.39 -16.23
N LYS A 138 0.05 12.69 -16.12
CA LYS A 138 0.58 13.68 -17.07
C LYS A 138 2.08 13.87 -16.87
N THR A 139 2.48 14.12 -15.62
CA THR A 139 3.88 14.34 -15.26
C THR A 139 4.17 13.67 -13.92
N CYS A 140 5.13 12.75 -13.88
CA CYS A 140 5.66 12.17 -12.63
C CYS A 140 7.12 11.72 -12.85
N PRO A 141 8.12 12.47 -12.39
CA PRO A 141 9.51 12.11 -12.64
C PRO A 141 9.88 10.73 -12.08
N ARG A 142 10.60 9.95 -12.90
CA ARG A 142 11.08 8.59 -12.59
C ARG A 142 9.96 7.61 -12.20
N TRP A 143 8.73 7.84 -12.66
CA TRP A 143 7.57 7.03 -12.33
C TRP A 143 7.76 5.55 -12.68
N ASN A 144 7.47 4.68 -11.70
CA ASN A 144 7.35 3.24 -11.89
C ASN A 144 5.88 2.86 -11.99
N ALA A 145 5.37 2.79 -13.22
CA ALA A 145 3.99 2.44 -13.49
C ALA A 145 3.62 1.04 -12.94
N GLN A 146 4.51 0.05 -13.08
CA GLN A 146 4.28 -1.34 -12.67
C GLN A 146 4.17 -1.51 -11.15
N ALA A 147 4.83 -0.63 -10.40
CA ALA A 147 4.78 -0.61 -8.94
C ALA A 147 3.61 0.20 -8.37
N THR A 148 2.91 0.97 -9.20
CA THR A 148 1.83 1.86 -8.75
C THR A 148 0.69 1.03 -8.15
N CYS A 149 0.22 1.43 -6.97
CA CYS A 149 -0.85 0.72 -6.28
C CYS A 149 -1.93 1.68 -5.78
N LEU A 150 -3.13 1.16 -5.59
CA LEU A 150 -4.28 1.91 -5.08
C LEU A 150 -4.75 1.26 -3.77
N ASP A 151 -4.67 2.00 -2.68
CA ASP A 151 -5.12 1.59 -1.36
C ASP A 151 -6.53 2.14 -1.11
N ILE A 152 -7.51 1.28 -0.87
CA ILE A 152 -8.92 1.66 -0.69
C ILE A 152 -9.41 1.13 0.64
N ALA A 153 -9.92 2.03 1.50
CA ALA A 153 -10.62 1.69 2.72
C ALA A 153 -12.13 1.95 2.55
N TYR A 154 -12.96 0.94 2.77
CA TYR A 154 -14.39 0.97 2.47
C TYR A 154 -15.22 0.15 3.47
N GLU A 155 -16.54 0.30 3.38
CA GLU A 155 -17.51 -0.45 4.21
C GLU A 155 -17.73 -1.87 3.67
N GLY A 156 -17.53 -2.88 4.50
CA GLY A 156 -17.68 -4.27 4.08
C GLY A 156 -17.37 -5.27 5.19
N LYS A 157 -17.71 -6.53 4.95
CA LYS A 157 -17.32 -7.64 5.83
C LYS A 157 -15.91 -8.09 5.45
N PRO A 158 -14.92 -8.00 6.35
CA PRO A 158 -13.59 -8.46 6.02
C PRO A 158 -13.58 -9.99 5.87
N GLY A 159 -12.92 -10.49 4.82
CA GLY A 159 -12.78 -11.93 4.59
C GLY A 159 -11.67 -12.54 5.46
N ASN A 160 -10.42 -12.21 5.15
CA ASN A 160 -9.24 -12.70 5.87
C ASN A 160 -8.67 -11.60 6.77
N VAL A 161 -9.23 -11.45 7.97
CA VAL A 161 -8.66 -10.56 8.99
C VAL A 161 -7.42 -11.24 9.60
N PRO A 162 -6.24 -10.59 9.61
CA PRO A 162 -5.11 -11.12 10.36
C PRO A 162 -5.47 -11.32 11.83
N PRO A 163 -4.92 -12.34 12.52
CA PRO A 163 -5.16 -12.50 13.94
C PRO A 163 -4.80 -11.20 14.67
N GLN A 164 -5.59 -10.82 15.67
CA GLN A 164 -5.33 -9.62 16.47
C GLN A 164 -4.47 -9.99 17.68
N ALA A 165 -3.60 -9.05 18.09
CA ALA A 165 -2.89 -9.18 19.35
C ALA A 165 -3.89 -9.33 20.50
N THR A 166 -3.57 -10.18 21.48
CA THR A 166 -4.48 -10.49 22.60
C THR A 166 -3.87 -10.06 23.93
N GLY A 167 -4.63 -10.14 25.02
CA GLY A 167 -4.10 -9.87 26.36
C GLY A 167 -3.62 -8.44 26.56
N LEU A 168 -4.20 -7.47 25.85
CA LEU A 168 -3.93 -6.05 26.07
C LEU A 168 -4.25 -5.68 27.51
N ARG A 169 -3.26 -5.17 28.24
CA ARG A 169 -3.41 -4.62 29.59
C ARG A 169 -2.75 -3.27 29.63
N VAL A 170 -3.41 -2.34 30.29
CA VAL A 170 -2.88 -1.01 30.58
C VAL A 170 -2.91 -0.83 32.09
N PHE A 171 -1.79 -0.50 32.69
CA PHE A 171 -1.73 -0.18 34.12
C PHE A 171 -0.78 0.99 34.37
N HIS A 172 -1.04 1.71 35.46
CA HIS A 172 -0.28 2.88 35.86
C HIS A 172 0.43 2.62 37.18
N ARG A 173 1.72 2.95 37.27
CA ARG A 173 2.50 2.83 38.51
C ARG A 173 3.59 3.90 38.54
N ALA A 174 3.64 4.67 39.62
CA ALA A 174 4.65 5.71 39.86
C ALA A 174 4.81 6.71 38.71
N GLY A 175 3.71 7.24 38.17
CA GLY A 175 3.75 8.23 37.09
C GLY A 175 4.01 7.64 35.69
N GLN A 176 4.20 6.33 35.57
CA GLN A 176 4.44 5.66 34.30
C GLN A 176 3.25 4.80 33.88
N THR A 177 2.93 4.81 32.59
CA THR A 177 1.89 3.97 31.98
C THR A 177 2.54 2.79 31.25
N PHE A 178 2.13 1.60 31.64
CA PHE A 178 2.59 0.35 31.07
C PHE A 178 1.48 -0.24 30.21
N VAL A 179 1.78 -0.47 28.93
CA VAL A 179 0.91 -1.19 28.00
C VAL A 179 1.56 -2.54 27.70
N THR A 180 0.86 -3.65 27.91
CA THR A 180 1.34 -5.00 27.59
C THR A 180 0.33 -5.72 26.73
N TRP A 181 0.77 -6.62 25.87
CA TRP A 181 -0.08 -7.49 25.06
C TRP A 181 0.70 -8.75 24.70
N LYS A 182 -0.01 -9.77 24.21
CA LYS A 182 0.56 -10.96 23.58
C LYS A 182 0.64 -10.71 22.08
N GLU A 183 1.85 -10.82 21.53
CA GLU A 183 2.06 -10.74 20.09
C GLU A 183 1.32 -11.86 19.36
N ILE A 184 0.95 -11.61 18.11
CA ILE A 184 0.22 -12.56 17.26
C ILE A 184 1.09 -13.80 17.00
N ASP A 185 2.36 -13.56 16.67
CA ASP A 185 3.37 -14.58 16.41
C ASP A 185 4.52 -14.37 17.40
N ASP A 186 4.36 -14.81 18.66
CA ASP A 186 5.44 -14.78 19.64
C ASP A 186 6.47 -15.89 19.34
N PRO A 187 7.68 -15.56 18.83
CA PRO A 187 8.68 -16.56 18.49
C PRO A 187 9.27 -17.26 19.72
N LEU A 188 9.03 -16.72 20.93
CA LEU A 188 9.49 -17.34 22.18
C LEU A 188 8.53 -18.45 22.62
N GLY A 189 7.22 -18.23 22.47
CA GLY A 189 6.16 -19.18 22.82
C GLY A 189 6.07 -19.52 24.32
N ARG A 190 6.84 -18.84 25.18
CA ARG A 190 6.91 -19.05 26.64
C ARG A 190 7.50 -17.85 27.36
N ASP A 191 7.07 -17.67 28.62
CA ASP A 191 7.46 -16.52 29.45
C ASP A 191 8.94 -16.53 29.89
N ARG A 192 9.58 -17.69 29.92
CA ARG A 192 10.97 -17.86 30.37
C ARG A 192 11.82 -18.48 29.28
N VAL A 193 12.86 -17.76 28.87
CA VAL A 193 13.84 -18.22 27.87
C VAL A 193 15.26 -18.03 28.40
N LYS A 194 16.12 -19.03 28.18
CA LYS A 194 17.55 -18.89 28.51
C LYS A 194 18.21 -17.95 27.50
N TRP A 195 19.16 -17.14 27.95
CA TRP A 195 19.84 -16.14 27.11
C TRP A 195 20.41 -16.69 25.79
N GLY A 196 21.07 -17.86 25.82
CA GLY A 196 21.62 -18.49 24.62
C GLY A 196 20.56 -18.86 23.57
N GLN A 197 19.34 -19.20 24.01
CA GLN A 197 18.22 -19.45 23.10
C GLN A 197 17.66 -18.15 22.54
N LEU A 198 17.54 -17.10 23.36
CA LEU A 198 17.10 -15.79 22.91
C LEU A 198 18.00 -15.28 21.78
N ARG A 199 19.33 -15.35 21.95
CA ARG A 199 20.28 -14.94 20.89
C ARG A 199 20.08 -15.70 19.59
N ARG A 200 19.82 -17.01 19.65
CA ARG A 200 19.56 -17.84 18.46
C ARG A 200 18.26 -17.44 17.76
N ILE A 201 17.19 -17.20 18.52
CA ILE A 201 15.91 -16.73 17.97
C ILE A 201 16.10 -15.37 17.30
N LEU A 202 16.73 -14.42 17.97
CA LEU A 202 17.01 -13.09 17.41
C LEU A 202 17.86 -13.17 16.14
N SER A 203 18.88 -14.02 16.11
CA SER A 203 19.72 -14.22 14.92
C SER A 203 18.95 -14.83 13.75
N ASN A 204 18.01 -15.76 14.02
CA ASN A 204 17.14 -16.30 12.98
C ASN A 204 16.20 -15.23 12.42
N LEU A 205 15.57 -14.43 13.30
CA LEU A 205 14.71 -13.32 12.90
C LEU A 205 15.47 -12.29 12.04
N ASP A 206 16.72 -12.00 12.38
CA ASP A 206 17.59 -11.10 11.60
C ASP A 206 17.91 -11.67 10.23
N ARG A 207 18.27 -12.96 10.16
CA ARG A 207 18.54 -13.66 8.90
C ARG A 207 17.32 -13.63 7.98
N ASP A 208 16.13 -13.81 8.56
CA ASP A 208 14.87 -13.89 7.84
C ASP A 208 14.24 -12.49 7.62
N LYS A 209 14.97 -11.42 7.97
CA LYS A 209 14.61 -10.00 7.78
C LYS A 209 13.30 -9.59 8.46
N HIS A 210 13.01 -10.17 9.63
CA HIS A 210 11.91 -9.70 10.45
C HIS A 210 12.23 -8.32 11.04
N VAL A 211 11.24 -7.43 11.04
CA VAL A 211 11.37 -6.11 11.66
C VAL A 211 11.35 -6.30 13.18
N ARG A 212 12.42 -5.87 13.84
CA ARG A 212 12.46 -5.73 15.30
C ARG A 212 12.10 -4.30 15.68
N TYR A 213 11.32 -4.15 16.72
CA TYR A 213 11.09 -2.86 17.34
C TYR A 213 11.58 -2.93 18.79
N CYS A 214 12.29 -1.89 19.20
CA CYS A 214 12.58 -1.66 20.61
C CYS A 214 11.58 -0.61 21.09
N ILE A 215 10.74 -0.98 22.06
CA ILE A 215 9.89 -0.01 22.74
C ILE A 215 10.72 0.57 23.88
N TYR A 216 11.33 1.71 23.62
CA TYR A 216 11.93 2.51 24.70
C TYR A 216 10.81 3.25 25.43
N ARG A 217 10.88 3.25 26.75
CA ARG A 217 10.00 3.99 27.65
C ARG A 217 10.85 4.96 28.46
#